data_AF-A0A5E4HJ22-F1
#
_entry.id   AF-A0A5E4HJ22-F1
#
_cell.length_a   1.000
_cell.length_b   1.000
_cell.length_c   1.000
_cell.angle_alpha   90.00
_cell.angle_beta   90.00
_cell.angle_gamma   90.00
#
_symmetry.space_group_name_H-M   'P 1'
#
loop_
_entity.id
_entity.type
_entity.pdbx_description
1 polymer ?
#
loop_
_entity_poly.entity_id
_entity_poly.type
_entity_poly.pdbx_seq_one_letter_code
_entity_poly.pdbx_strand_id
1 'polypeptide(L)'
;MRLRWVLVAVVIVVFVCGCEFDDSAVTQAADKAMDDGDPTVCNTLQTQAEKDSCFAWVALGLRVPDACTLISNKTNADSCYSRVAIASGDFFTCGKIEDTKQNALCKTMTAGESTAGVADSIKDKIQGNAPVYGETTFVKGEVMYKPAGSSEWVPLTADTKLRIGDTVKTGEKSKMMYIGGEGDKKHLEVIPPGSEVVIQPPKEEPDPGFMIKLENVIHAMNEADKPGEVFLGTR
;
A
#
# COMPACT_ATOMS: atom_id res chain seq x y z
N MET A 1 -31.51 34.23 26.81
CA MET A 1 -30.15 34.49 27.36
C MET A 1 -29.39 33.24 27.83
N ARG A 2 -30.03 32.13 28.25
CA ARG A 2 -29.31 30.96 28.80
C ARG A 2 -28.54 30.10 27.78
N LEU A 3 -29.00 30.03 26.51
CA LEU A 3 -28.38 29.20 25.48
C LEU A 3 -26.96 29.66 25.06
N ARG A 4 -26.69 30.97 25.12
CA ARG A 4 -25.37 31.53 24.80
C ARG A 4 -24.28 31.07 25.77
N TRP A 5 -24.61 30.92 27.06
CA TRP A 5 -23.66 30.46 28.07
C TRP A 5 -23.34 28.97 27.97
N VAL A 6 -24.31 28.16 27.54
CA VAL A 6 -24.10 26.71 27.34
C VAL A 6 -23.13 26.44 26.19
N LEU A 7 -23.28 27.15 25.05
CA LEU A 7 -22.35 27.01 23.93
C LEU A 7 -20.93 27.44 24.31
N VAL A 8 -20.78 28.53 25.06
CA VAL A 8 -19.47 28.99 25.54
C VAL A 8 -18.84 27.97 26.49
N ALA A 9 -19.62 27.40 27.41
CA ALA A 9 -19.12 26.37 28.33
C ALA A 9 -18.68 25.09 27.61
N VAL A 10 -19.42 24.64 26.59
CA VAL A 10 -19.06 23.46 25.80
C VAL A 10 -17.77 23.70 25.00
N VAL A 11 -17.61 24.88 24.39
CA VAL A 11 -16.38 25.23 23.66
C VAL A 11 -15.17 25.29 24.60
N ILE A 12 -15.34 25.83 25.81
CA ILE A 12 -14.27 25.87 26.83
C ILE A 12 -13.91 24.46 27.30
N VAL A 13 -14.87 23.57 27.53
CA VAL A 13 -14.59 22.19 27.94
C VAL A 13 -13.87 21.42 26.83
N VAL A 14 -14.22 21.63 25.56
CA VAL A 14 -13.52 21.00 24.42
C VAL A 14 -12.09 21.54 24.28
N PHE A 15 -11.86 22.84 24.50
CA PHE A 15 -10.50 23.42 24.47
C PHE A 15 -9.64 23.04 25.66
N VAL A 16 -10.23 22.87 26.86
CA VAL A 16 -9.50 22.51 28.09
C VAL A 16 -9.25 20.99 28.19
N CYS A 17 -10.05 20.16 27.53
CA CYS A 17 -9.82 18.72 27.39
C CYS A 17 -9.10 18.33 26.08
N GLY A 18 -8.74 19.31 25.25
CA GLY A 18 -7.79 19.09 24.17
C GLY A 18 -6.47 18.72 24.81
N CYS A 19 -6.19 17.42 24.93
CA CYS A 19 -4.86 16.94 25.22
C CYS A 19 -3.95 17.59 24.17
N GLU A 20 -3.18 18.59 24.58
CA GLU A 20 -1.84 18.77 24.07
C GLU A 20 -1.16 17.43 24.38
N PHE A 21 -1.34 16.49 23.45
CA PHE A 21 -0.46 15.35 23.29
C PHE A 21 0.87 16.03 23.02
N ASP A 22 1.63 16.26 24.08
CA ASP A 22 2.97 16.81 24.01
C ASP A 22 3.65 16.07 22.86
N ASP A 23 3.87 16.78 21.74
CA ASP A 23 4.77 16.34 20.70
C ASP A 23 6.12 16.24 21.38
N SER A 24 6.37 15.09 21.99
CA SER A 24 7.58 14.84 22.74
C SER A 24 8.73 15.16 21.81
N ALA A 25 9.77 15.82 22.31
CA ALA A 25 10.94 16.16 21.49
C ALA A 25 11.47 14.94 20.69
N VAL A 26 11.22 13.73 21.21
CA VAL A 26 11.46 12.43 20.56
C VAL A 26 10.74 12.27 19.21
N THR A 27 9.44 12.57 19.11
CA THR A 27 8.68 12.38 17.86
C THR A 27 9.14 13.37 16.80
N GLN A 28 9.28 14.65 17.16
CA GLN A 28 9.80 15.67 16.23
C GLN A 28 11.22 15.34 15.74
N ALA A 29 12.11 14.86 16.62
CA ALA A 29 13.45 14.45 16.23
C ALA A 29 13.44 13.20 15.34
N ALA A 30 12.55 12.23 15.62
CA ALA A 30 12.42 11.03 14.81
C ALA A 30 11.85 11.33 13.42
N ASP A 31 10.82 12.16 13.30
CA ASP A 31 10.23 12.55 12.02
C ASP A 31 11.28 13.26 11.15
N LYS A 32 11.99 14.23 11.73
CA LYS A 32 13.09 14.91 11.04
C LYS A 32 14.19 13.94 10.62
N ALA A 33 14.58 13.01 11.49
CA ALA A 33 15.60 12.00 11.16
C ALA A 33 15.16 11.08 10.00
N MET A 34 13.87 10.76 9.91
CA MET A 34 13.32 9.97 8.81
C MET A 34 13.28 10.77 7.51
N ASP A 35 12.87 12.03 7.56
CA ASP A 35 12.86 12.94 6.41
C ASP A 35 14.27 13.17 5.85
N ASP A 36 15.25 13.37 6.73
CA ASP A 36 16.65 13.60 6.36
C ASP A 36 17.38 12.27 6.02
N GLY A 37 16.80 11.11 6.38
CA GLY A 37 17.45 9.81 6.27
C GLY A 37 18.68 9.64 7.17
N ASP A 38 18.82 10.48 8.20
CA ASP A 38 19.99 10.55 9.08
C ASP A 38 19.58 10.28 10.55
N PRO A 39 19.87 9.08 11.09
CA PRO A 39 19.54 8.76 12.48
C PRO A 39 20.33 9.62 13.48
N THR A 40 21.43 10.26 13.09
CA THR A 40 22.25 11.05 14.02
C THR A 40 21.54 12.28 14.56
N VAL A 41 20.43 12.72 13.94
CA VAL A 41 19.52 13.76 14.45
C VAL A 41 19.02 13.42 15.86
N CYS A 42 18.81 12.14 16.18
CA CYS A 42 18.40 11.70 17.52
C CYS A 42 19.42 12.06 18.62
N ASN A 43 20.68 12.32 18.29
CA ASN A 43 21.70 12.67 19.28
C ASN A 43 21.45 14.02 19.98
N THR A 44 20.59 14.87 19.43
CA THR A 44 20.25 16.18 20.00
C THR A 44 19.34 16.10 21.23
N LEU A 45 18.74 14.93 21.50
CA LEU A 45 17.86 14.72 22.65
C LEU A 45 18.66 14.72 23.97
N GLN A 46 18.00 15.07 25.08
CA GLN A 46 18.69 15.33 26.35
C GLN A 46 19.03 14.03 27.07
N THR A 47 18.09 13.11 27.17
CA THR A 47 18.25 11.88 27.95
C THR A 47 18.56 10.68 27.06
N GLN A 48 19.30 9.70 27.59
CA GLN A 48 19.61 8.49 26.83
C GLN A 48 18.35 7.69 26.47
N ALA A 49 17.31 7.72 27.32
CA ALA A 49 16.05 7.03 27.05
C ALA A 49 15.30 7.64 25.85
N GLU A 50 15.31 8.97 25.72
CA GLU A 50 14.77 9.68 24.55
C GLU A 50 15.55 9.33 23.28
N LYS A 51 16.89 9.31 23.36
CA LYS A 51 17.77 8.92 22.24
C LYS A 51 17.48 7.51 21.77
N ASP A 52 17.51 6.55 22.70
CA ASP A 52 17.24 5.13 22.42
C ASP A 52 15.85 4.95 21.78
N SER A 53 14.83 5.67 22.28
CA SER A 53 13.49 5.64 21.70
C SER A 53 13.47 6.22 20.29
N CYS A 54 14.10 7.37 20.07
CA CYS A 54 14.20 8.01 18.76
C CYS A 54 14.88 7.08 17.74
N PHE A 55 16.04 6.50 18.08
CA PHE A 55 16.72 5.55 17.21
C PHE A 55 15.86 4.33 16.86
N ALA A 56 15.09 3.80 17.82
CA ALA A 56 14.18 2.70 17.57
C ALA A 56 13.05 3.04 16.59
N TRP A 57 12.48 4.24 16.69
CA TRP A 57 11.46 4.74 15.76
C TRP A 57 12.03 4.94 14.36
N VAL A 58 13.19 5.60 14.25
CA VAL A 58 13.86 5.84 12.97
C VAL A 58 14.26 4.53 12.29
N ALA A 59 14.83 3.58 13.05
CA ALA A 59 15.18 2.26 12.53
C ALA A 59 13.97 1.53 11.94
N LEU A 60 12.82 1.62 12.61
CA LEU A 60 11.58 0.99 12.17
C LEU A 60 10.98 1.70 10.94
N GLY A 61 10.93 3.03 10.96
CA GLY A 61 10.36 3.83 9.87
C GLY A 61 11.17 3.71 8.57
N LEU A 62 12.50 3.79 8.67
CA LEU A 62 13.40 3.64 7.52
C LEU A 62 13.70 2.17 7.18
N ARG A 63 13.32 1.23 8.05
CA ARG A 63 13.66 -0.21 7.96
C ARG A 63 15.17 -0.46 7.85
N VAL A 64 15.99 0.35 8.51
CA VAL A 64 17.46 0.24 8.51
C VAL A 64 17.92 -0.28 9.87
N PRO A 65 18.34 -1.56 9.98
CA PRO A 65 18.68 -2.17 11.27
C PRO A 65 19.92 -1.54 11.92
N ASP A 66 20.76 -0.86 11.16
CA ASP A 66 21.99 -0.26 11.69
C ASP A 66 21.71 0.86 12.69
N ALA A 67 20.56 1.54 12.61
CA ALA A 67 20.15 2.51 13.64
C ALA A 67 19.91 1.85 15.02
N CYS A 68 19.54 0.57 15.07
CA CYS A 68 19.42 -0.17 16.33
C CYS A 68 20.78 -0.37 17.03
N THR A 69 21.92 -0.25 16.33
CA THR A 69 23.27 -0.33 16.94
C THR A 69 23.60 0.87 17.82
N LEU A 70 22.88 1.99 17.63
CA LEU A 70 23.09 3.24 18.36
C LEU A 70 22.35 3.26 19.71
N ILE A 71 21.48 2.28 19.96
CA ILE A 71 20.72 2.14 21.20
C ILE A 71 21.65 1.60 22.29
N SER A 72 21.77 2.34 23.40
CA SER A 72 22.68 1.98 24.49
C SER A 72 22.15 0.82 25.34
N ASN A 73 20.83 0.75 25.53
CA ASN A 73 20.22 -0.36 26.26
C ASN A 73 20.07 -1.60 25.37
N LYS A 74 20.76 -2.67 25.73
CA LYS A 74 20.77 -3.94 24.99
C LYS A 74 19.38 -4.57 24.79
N THR A 75 18.52 -4.54 25.80
CA THR A 75 17.14 -5.06 25.71
C THR A 75 16.31 -4.24 24.71
N ASN A 76 16.51 -2.92 24.68
CA ASN A 76 15.86 -2.06 23.71
C ASN A 76 16.42 -2.26 22.29
N ALA A 77 17.73 -2.50 22.16
CA ALA A 77 18.37 -2.82 20.88
C ALA A 77 17.83 -4.14 20.30
N ASP A 78 17.75 -5.19 21.11
CA ASP A 78 17.16 -6.48 20.72
C ASP A 78 15.67 -6.33 20.30
N SER A 79 14.91 -5.49 21.02
CA SER A 79 13.54 -5.12 20.65
C SER A 79 13.46 -4.37 19.32
N CYS A 80 14.36 -3.40 19.11
CA CYS A 80 14.48 -2.66 17.86
C CYS A 80 14.75 -3.62 16.68
N TYR A 81 15.77 -4.47 16.77
CA TYR A 81 16.10 -5.44 15.72
C TYR A 81 14.93 -6.37 15.42
N SER A 82 14.25 -6.87 16.44
CA SER A 82 13.09 -7.74 16.25
C SER A 82 11.98 -7.04 15.45
N ARG A 83 11.63 -5.80 15.83
CA ARG A 83 10.59 -5.01 15.14
C ARG A 83 11.00 -4.68 13.70
N VAL A 84 12.26 -4.30 13.47
CA VAL A 84 12.77 -4.00 12.13
C VAL A 84 12.78 -5.25 11.26
N ALA A 85 13.23 -6.39 11.78
CA ALA A 85 13.24 -7.67 11.06
C ALA A 85 11.82 -8.09 10.64
N ILE A 86 10.84 -7.96 11.54
CA ILE A 86 9.43 -8.27 11.24
C ILE A 86 8.88 -7.31 10.19
N ALA A 87 9.08 -6.00 10.36
CA ALA A 87 8.55 -5.00 9.43
C ALA A 87 9.20 -5.03 8.04
N SER A 88 10.44 -5.50 7.93
CA SER A 88 11.17 -5.64 6.66
C SER A 88 11.08 -7.03 6.04
N GLY A 89 10.68 -8.05 6.81
CA GLY A 89 10.78 -9.46 6.41
C GLY A 89 12.22 -9.99 6.35
N ASP A 90 13.21 -9.26 6.89
CA ASP A 90 14.61 -9.68 6.85
C ASP A 90 14.97 -10.60 8.03
N PHE A 91 15.06 -11.90 7.72
CA PHE A 91 15.49 -12.94 8.66
C PHE A 91 16.92 -12.71 9.19
N PHE A 92 17.82 -12.11 8.42
CA PHE A 92 19.22 -11.93 8.85
C PHE A 92 19.32 -10.90 9.98
N THR A 93 18.43 -9.92 10.01
CA THR A 93 18.35 -8.94 11.11
C THR A 93 18.04 -9.62 12.45
N CYS A 94 17.24 -10.69 12.49
CA CYS A 94 17.05 -11.46 13.73
C CYS A 94 18.37 -12.04 14.27
N GLY A 95 19.37 -12.29 13.43
CA GLY A 95 20.69 -12.77 13.84
C GLY A 95 21.49 -11.78 14.70
N LYS A 96 21.12 -10.48 14.68
CA LYS A 96 21.74 -9.44 15.51
C LYS A 96 21.19 -9.41 16.95
N ILE A 97 20.09 -10.12 17.24
CA ILE A 97 19.46 -10.18 18.57
C ILE A 97 20.26 -11.11 19.48
N GLU A 98 20.69 -10.61 20.63
CA GLU A 98 21.48 -11.38 21.59
C GLU A 98 20.63 -12.24 22.54
N ASP A 99 19.46 -11.75 22.97
CA ASP A 99 18.53 -12.58 23.75
C ASP A 99 18.01 -13.78 22.94
N THR A 100 18.30 -14.99 23.41
CA THR A 100 18.01 -16.22 22.67
C THR A 100 16.51 -16.49 22.50
N LYS A 101 15.67 -16.07 23.46
CA LYS A 101 14.21 -16.25 23.37
C LYS A 101 13.63 -15.29 22.35
N GLN A 102 14.04 -14.02 22.40
CA GLN A 102 13.61 -12.99 21.48
C GLN A 102 14.12 -13.25 20.06
N ASN A 103 15.34 -13.78 19.92
CA ASN A 103 15.89 -14.23 18.64
C ASN A 103 15.04 -15.33 18.02
N ALA A 104 14.67 -16.35 18.80
CA ALA A 104 13.80 -17.43 18.33
C ALA A 104 12.42 -16.92 17.93
N LEU A 105 11.82 -16.04 18.75
CA LEU A 105 10.53 -15.41 18.44
C LEU A 105 10.59 -14.57 17.17
N CYS A 106 11.61 -13.73 17.02
CA CYS A 106 11.86 -12.94 15.81
C CYS A 106 11.88 -13.85 14.58
N LYS A 107 12.71 -14.91 14.60
CA LYS A 107 12.82 -15.87 13.50
C LYS A 107 11.48 -16.53 13.14
N THR A 108 10.67 -16.89 14.15
CA THR A 108 9.33 -17.47 13.90
C THR A 108 8.36 -16.46 13.29
N MET A 109 8.42 -15.19 13.70
CA MET A 109 7.54 -14.15 13.16
C MET A 109 7.96 -13.72 11.76
N THR A 110 9.27 -13.57 11.50
CA THR A 110 9.79 -13.28 10.16
C THR A 110 9.59 -14.43 9.19
N ALA A 111 9.59 -15.68 9.67
CA ALA A 111 9.22 -16.85 8.87
C ALA A 111 7.69 -17.04 8.74
N GLY A 112 6.91 -16.34 9.57
CA GLY A 112 5.49 -16.58 9.82
C GLY A 112 4.55 -15.98 8.78
N GLU A 113 4.98 -15.00 7.98
CA GLU A 113 4.22 -14.53 6.81
C GLU A 113 4.48 -15.39 5.56
N SER A 114 4.47 -16.71 5.80
CA SER A 114 4.37 -17.75 4.78
C SER A 114 3.64 -18.99 5.29
N THR A 115 2.89 -18.90 6.40
CA THR A 115 2.00 -19.98 6.88
C THR A 115 0.56 -19.83 6.43
N ALA A 116 0.34 -19.36 5.20
CA ALA A 116 -0.83 -19.73 4.41
C ALA A 116 -0.49 -20.51 3.12
N GLY A 117 0.80 -20.80 2.84
CA GLY A 117 1.13 -21.63 1.69
C GLY A 117 2.59 -21.62 1.28
N VAL A 118 3.48 -22.27 2.05
CA VAL A 118 4.87 -22.51 1.61
C VAL A 118 5.38 -23.94 1.82
N ALA A 119 4.77 -24.80 2.65
CA ALA A 119 5.13 -26.22 2.63
C ALA A 119 4.49 -26.98 1.45
N ASP A 120 3.27 -26.63 1.03
CA ASP A 120 2.60 -27.23 -0.12
C ASP A 120 2.82 -26.46 -1.45
N SER A 121 3.29 -25.21 -1.40
CA SER A 121 3.48 -24.36 -2.58
C SER A 121 4.89 -24.37 -3.18
N ILE A 122 5.89 -25.00 -2.58
CA ILE A 122 7.22 -25.10 -3.21
C ILE A 122 7.25 -26.13 -4.34
N LYS A 123 6.17 -26.91 -4.53
CA LYS A 123 5.94 -27.63 -5.80
C LYS A 123 5.09 -26.86 -6.81
N ASP A 124 4.31 -25.85 -6.41
CA ASP A 124 3.37 -25.14 -7.30
C ASP A 124 3.79 -23.70 -7.69
N LYS A 125 4.69 -23.03 -6.96
CA LYS A 125 5.02 -21.60 -7.20
C LYS A 125 6.06 -21.30 -8.28
N ILE A 126 6.45 -22.27 -9.10
CA ILE A 126 7.13 -21.98 -10.38
C ILE A 126 6.09 -21.67 -11.48
N GLN A 127 4.79 -21.90 -11.26
CA GLN A 127 3.74 -21.57 -12.23
C GLN A 127 2.51 -20.94 -11.56
N GLY A 128 2.47 -19.61 -11.54
CA GLY A 128 1.22 -18.88 -11.71
C GLY A 128 0.27 -18.75 -10.51
N ASN A 129 0.72 -18.20 -9.37
CA ASN A 129 -0.21 -17.75 -8.32
C ASN A 129 0.18 -16.40 -7.68
N ALA A 130 0.39 -15.37 -8.51
CA ALA A 130 0.29 -13.99 -8.03
C ALA A 130 -1.16 -13.70 -7.57
N PRO A 131 -1.36 -12.85 -6.54
CA PRO A 131 -2.69 -12.50 -6.06
C PRO A 131 -3.53 -11.90 -7.20
N VAL A 132 -4.78 -12.33 -7.28
CA VAL A 132 -5.74 -11.81 -8.26
C VAL A 132 -6.03 -10.37 -7.90
N TYR A 133 -5.69 -9.46 -8.81
CA TYR A 133 -5.90 -8.02 -8.65
C TYR A 133 -7.29 -7.60 -9.10
N GLY A 134 -7.84 -8.28 -10.10
CA GLY A 134 -9.16 -7.95 -10.60
C GLY A 134 -9.76 -9.04 -11.48
N GLU A 135 -11.03 -8.86 -11.83
CA GLU A 135 -11.78 -9.74 -12.72
C GLU A 135 -12.41 -8.92 -13.84
N THR A 136 -12.32 -9.43 -15.06
CA THR A 136 -12.84 -8.75 -16.25
C THR A 136 -14.34 -8.90 -16.30
N THR A 137 -15.07 -7.78 -16.30
CA THR A 137 -16.53 -7.79 -16.27
C THR A 137 -17.15 -7.62 -17.64
N PHE A 138 -16.40 -7.09 -18.60
CA PHE A 138 -16.89 -6.87 -19.95
C PHE A 138 -15.75 -6.84 -20.96
N VAL A 139 -15.92 -7.58 -22.06
CA VAL A 139 -14.98 -7.67 -23.17
C VAL A 139 -15.79 -7.64 -24.46
N LYS A 140 -15.58 -6.62 -25.31
CA LYS A 140 -16.17 -6.51 -26.66
C LYS A 140 -15.05 -6.36 -27.67
N GLY A 141 -14.99 -7.24 -28.67
CA GLY A 141 -13.95 -7.26 -29.70
C GLY A 141 -12.76 -8.16 -29.35
N GLU A 142 -11.68 -8.03 -30.10
CA GLU A 142 -10.43 -8.77 -29.89
C GLU A 142 -9.61 -8.12 -28.78
N VAL A 143 -9.49 -8.82 -27.65
CA VAL A 143 -8.66 -8.43 -26.51
C VAL A 143 -7.74 -9.59 -26.19
N MET A 144 -6.46 -9.32 -26.08
CA MET A 144 -5.44 -10.30 -25.73
C MET A 144 -4.82 -9.89 -24.39
N TYR A 145 -4.40 -10.86 -23.58
CA TYR A 145 -3.57 -10.59 -22.43
C TYR A 145 -2.35 -11.50 -22.40
N LYS A 146 -1.30 -11.02 -21.76
CA LYS A 146 -0.03 -11.70 -21.57
C LYS A 146 0.21 -11.79 -20.06
N PRO A 147 0.13 -12.99 -19.46
CA PRO A 147 0.40 -13.17 -18.04
C PRO A 147 1.78 -12.64 -17.66
N ALA A 148 1.92 -12.10 -16.45
CA ALA A 148 3.21 -11.68 -15.92
C ALA A 148 4.24 -12.82 -15.99
N GLY A 149 5.39 -12.56 -16.62
CA GLY A 149 6.44 -13.56 -16.84
C GLY A 149 6.24 -14.50 -18.04
N SER A 150 5.09 -14.43 -18.72
CA SER A 150 4.87 -15.12 -19.99
C SER A 150 5.36 -14.29 -21.18
N SER A 151 5.75 -14.98 -22.25
CA SER A 151 6.04 -14.37 -23.57
C SER A 151 4.88 -14.52 -24.55
N GLU A 152 3.86 -15.31 -24.20
CA GLU A 152 2.75 -15.63 -25.09
C GLU A 152 1.50 -14.80 -24.78
N TRP A 153 0.84 -14.34 -25.84
CA TRP A 153 -0.44 -13.67 -25.79
C TRP A 153 -1.57 -14.69 -25.89
N VAL A 154 -2.54 -14.59 -25.01
CA VAL A 154 -3.73 -15.42 -24.99
C VAL A 154 -4.99 -14.56 -25.11
N PRO A 155 -6.05 -15.05 -25.78
CA PRO A 155 -7.31 -14.32 -25.87
C PRO A 155 -7.91 -14.14 -24.47
N LEU A 156 -8.38 -12.92 -24.21
CA LEU A 156 -9.00 -12.55 -22.94
C LEU A 156 -10.52 -12.71 -23.04
N THR A 157 -11.12 -13.47 -22.13
CA THR A 157 -12.58 -13.67 -22.04
C THR A 157 -13.16 -12.86 -20.89
N ALA A 158 -14.50 -12.74 -20.84
CA ALA A 158 -15.16 -12.37 -19.59
C ALA A 158 -14.74 -13.34 -18.47
N ASP A 159 -14.71 -12.86 -17.23
CA ASP A 159 -14.30 -13.61 -16.03
C ASP A 159 -12.82 -14.03 -15.98
N THR A 160 -11.98 -13.49 -16.87
CA THR A 160 -10.53 -13.66 -16.76
C THR A 160 -10.03 -12.94 -15.50
N LYS A 161 -9.27 -13.65 -14.68
CA LYS A 161 -8.63 -13.09 -13.48
C LYS A 161 -7.32 -12.43 -13.86
N LEU A 162 -7.23 -11.13 -13.65
CA LEU A 162 -6.03 -10.33 -13.92
C LEU A 162 -5.18 -10.20 -12.65
N ARG A 163 -3.87 -10.14 -12.85
CA ARG A 163 -2.86 -10.01 -11.81
C ARG A 163 -1.99 -8.79 -12.08
N ILE A 164 -1.35 -8.29 -11.02
CA ILE A 164 -0.36 -7.21 -11.14
C ILE A 164 0.78 -7.70 -12.06
N GLY A 165 1.11 -6.87 -13.05
CA GLY A 165 2.14 -7.16 -14.06
C GLY A 165 1.61 -7.85 -15.32
N ASP A 166 0.36 -8.32 -15.34
CA ASP A 166 -0.25 -8.79 -16.58
C ASP A 166 -0.32 -7.63 -17.58
N THR A 167 -0.10 -7.92 -18.86
CA THR A 167 -0.23 -6.91 -19.93
C THR A 167 -1.49 -7.21 -20.74
N VAL A 168 -2.34 -6.22 -20.95
CA VAL A 168 -3.55 -6.33 -21.75
C VAL A 168 -3.39 -5.50 -23.01
N LYS A 169 -3.81 -6.04 -24.15
CA LYS A 169 -3.82 -5.37 -25.45
C LYS A 169 -5.20 -5.42 -26.07
N THR A 170 -5.74 -4.25 -26.43
CA THR A 170 -7.05 -4.12 -27.08
C THR A 170 -6.88 -3.83 -28.58
N GLY A 171 -7.72 -4.44 -29.42
CA GLY A 171 -7.83 -4.06 -30.83
C GLY A 171 -8.44 -2.67 -31.03
N GLU A 172 -8.31 -2.10 -32.23
CA GLU A 172 -8.78 -0.73 -32.57
C GLU A 172 -10.29 -0.51 -32.37
N LYS A 173 -11.07 -1.58 -32.40
CA LYS A 173 -12.53 -1.56 -32.19
C LYS A 173 -12.96 -2.26 -30.91
N SER A 174 -11.99 -2.63 -30.07
CA SER A 174 -12.23 -3.42 -28.87
C SER A 174 -12.38 -2.52 -27.65
N LYS A 175 -13.24 -2.93 -26.72
CA LYS A 175 -13.45 -2.25 -25.43
C LYS A 175 -13.41 -3.28 -24.32
N MET A 176 -12.76 -2.92 -23.22
CA MET A 176 -12.63 -3.79 -22.06
C MET A 176 -12.84 -3.00 -20.78
N MET A 177 -13.51 -3.64 -19.83
CA MET A 177 -13.62 -3.18 -18.45
C MET A 177 -13.26 -4.29 -17.49
N TYR A 178 -12.58 -3.92 -16.41
CA TYR A 178 -12.28 -4.83 -15.33
C TYR A 178 -12.49 -4.13 -13.99
N ILE A 179 -12.83 -4.92 -12.97
CA ILE A 179 -12.93 -4.46 -11.60
C ILE A 179 -11.64 -4.87 -10.89
N GLY A 180 -10.76 -3.91 -10.64
CA GLY A 180 -9.53 -4.07 -9.87
C GLY A 180 -9.73 -3.68 -8.41
N GLY A 181 -8.94 -4.25 -7.50
CA GLY A 181 -9.01 -3.87 -6.10
C GLY A 181 -8.43 -4.89 -5.13
N GLU A 182 -7.96 -4.40 -3.98
CA GLU A 182 -7.52 -5.24 -2.87
C GLU A 182 -8.54 -5.16 -1.73
N GLY A 183 -9.04 -6.33 -1.30
CA GLY A 183 -10.08 -6.44 -0.28
C GLY A 183 -11.41 -5.80 -0.70
N ASP A 184 -11.92 -4.89 0.12
CA ASP A 184 -13.22 -4.22 -0.09
C ASP A 184 -13.14 -3.01 -1.05
N LYS A 185 -11.93 -2.56 -1.39
CA LYS A 185 -11.73 -1.38 -2.25
C LYS A 185 -11.68 -1.78 -3.72
N LYS A 186 -12.84 -1.74 -4.39
CA LYS A 186 -12.96 -2.03 -5.82
C LYS A 186 -13.04 -0.74 -6.64
N HIS A 187 -12.32 -0.68 -7.75
CA HIS A 187 -12.43 0.38 -8.76
C HIS A 187 -12.72 -0.26 -10.13
N LEU A 188 -13.45 0.47 -10.95
CA LEU A 188 -13.74 0.08 -12.33
C LEU A 188 -12.78 0.83 -13.24
N GLU A 189 -12.01 0.10 -14.04
CA GLU A 189 -11.11 0.70 -15.02
C GLU A 189 -11.52 0.31 -16.44
N VAL A 190 -11.45 1.30 -17.35
CA VAL A 190 -11.83 1.17 -18.75
C VAL A 190 -10.57 1.30 -19.61
N ILE A 191 -10.24 0.26 -20.38
CA ILE A 191 -9.08 0.28 -21.27
C ILE A 191 -9.52 0.75 -22.67
N PRO A 192 -8.95 1.83 -23.22
CA PRO A 192 -9.35 2.37 -24.51
C PRO A 192 -8.98 1.41 -25.67
N PRO A 193 -9.65 1.50 -26.83
CA PRO A 193 -9.31 0.72 -28.01
C PRO A 193 -7.88 0.99 -28.52
N GLY A 194 -7.21 -0.03 -29.05
CA GLY A 194 -5.87 0.09 -29.63
C GLY A 194 -4.76 0.35 -28.62
N SER A 195 -4.99 0.10 -27.33
CA SER A 195 -4.01 0.37 -26.27
C SER A 195 -3.38 -0.92 -25.74
N GLU A 196 -2.17 -0.77 -25.18
CA GLU A 196 -1.46 -1.82 -24.46
C GLU A 196 -1.15 -1.28 -23.05
N VAL A 197 -1.73 -1.91 -22.04
CA VAL A 197 -1.70 -1.45 -20.64
C VAL A 197 -1.17 -2.56 -19.74
N VAL A 198 -0.27 -2.22 -18.83
CA VAL A 198 0.19 -3.14 -17.78
C VAL A 198 -0.67 -2.92 -16.54
N ILE A 199 -1.24 -3.99 -16.00
CA ILE A 199 -2.05 -3.95 -14.79
C ILE A 199 -1.15 -3.61 -13.60
N GLN A 200 -1.39 -2.48 -12.97
CA GLN A 200 -0.62 -1.97 -11.84
C GLN A 200 -1.58 -1.61 -10.70
N PRO A 201 -1.11 -1.64 -9.42
CA PRO A 201 -1.90 -1.10 -8.32
C PRO A 201 -2.26 0.36 -8.59
N PRO A 202 -3.40 0.84 -8.05
CA PRO A 202 -3.80 2.22 -8.28
C PRO A 202 -2.70 3.09 -7.68
N LYS A 203 -2.20 4.05 -8.46
CA LYS A 203 -1.32 5.07 -7.92
C LYS A 203 -2.13 5.77 -6.82
N GLU A 204 -1.68 5.70 -5.58
CA GLU A 204 -2.33 6.40 -4.46
C GLU A 204 -2.28 7.90 -4.75
N GLU A 205 -3.27 8.41 -5.46
CA GLU A 205 -3.49 9.83 -5.62
C GLU A 205 -4.45 10.29 -4.53
N PRO A 206 -4.06 11.30 -3.72
CA PRO A 206 -4.93 11.87 -2.71
C PRO A 206 -5.94 12.80 -3.39
N ASP A 207 -7.00 12.24 -3.98
CA ASP A 207 -8.16 13.03 -4.39
C ASP A 207 -9.46 12.45 -3.80
N PRO A 208 -10.00 13.05 -2.72
CA PRO A 208 -11.28 12.64 -2.13
C PRO A 208 -12.51 12.94 -3.02
N GLY A 209 -12.32 13.49 -4.23
CA GLY A 209 -13.40 13.91 -5.12
C GLY A 209 -13.93 12.87 -6.13
N PHE A 210 -13.20 11.78 -6.40
CA PHE A 210 -13.51 10.90 -7.56
C PHE A 210 -14.25 9.60 -7.19
N MET A 211 -15.43 9.72 -6.57
CA MET A 211 -16.40 8.63 -6.51
C MET A 211 -17.25 8.65 -7.78
N ILE A 212 -16.79 7.99 -8.85
CA ILE A 212 -17.63 7.77 -10.04
C ILE A 212 -18.79 6.86 -9.62
N LYS A 213 -20.02 7.39 -9.56
CA LYS A 213 -21.21 6.55 -9.38
C LYS A 213 -21.31 5.57 -10.54
N LEU A 214 -21.41 4.28 -10.23
CA LEU A 214 -21.54 3.17 -11.19
C LEU A 214 -22.66 3.43 -12.23
N GLU A 215 -23.70 4.17 -11.83
CA GLU A 215 -24.81 4.62 -12.68
C GLU A 215 -24.39 5.50 -13.86
N ASN A 216 -23.37 6.36 -13.70
CA ASN A 216 -22.88 7.24 -14.76
C ASN A 216 -22.08 6.46 -15.83
N VAL A 217 -21.43 5.36 -15.44
CA VAL A 217 -20.66 4.52 -16.36
C VAL A 217 -21.61 3.76 -17.29
N ILE A 218 -22.72 3.23 -16.76
CA ILE A 218 -23.75 2.56 -17.55
C ILE A 218 -24.36 3.51 -18.59
N HIS A 219 -24.50 4.80 -18.28
CA HIS A 219 -25.00 5.80 -19.23
C HIS A 219 -24.02 6.07 -20.38
N ALA A 220 -22.73 6.28 -20.06
CA ALA A 220 -21.69 6.49 -21.07
C ALA A 220 -21.51 5.28 -22.02
N MET A 221 -21.74 4.06 -21.52
CA MET A 221 -21.71 2.84 -22.32
C MET A 221 -22.85 2.77 -23.36
N ASN A 222 -24.04 3.28 -23.02
CA ASN A 222 -25.19 3.26 -23.93
C ASN A 222 -25.10 4.32 -25.03
N GLU A 223 -24.35 5.41 -24.83
CA GLU A 223 -24.16 6.43 -25.85
C GLU A 223 -23.09 6.06 -26.89
N ALA A 224 -22.09 5.27 -26.50
CA ALA A 224 -20.97 4.89 -27.37
C ALA A 224 -21.28 3.75 -28.37
N ASP A 225 -22.53 3.27 -28.42
CA ASP A 225 -23.02 2.28 -29.40
C ASP A 225 -23.95 2.93 -30.47
N LYS A 226 -24.06 4.27 -30.50
CA LYS A 226 -24.71 4.99 -31.61
C LYS A 226 -23.73 5.12 -32.79
N PRO A 227 -23.96 4.46 -33.94
CA PRO A 227 -23.13 4.67 -35.11
C PRO A 227 -23.44 6.04 -35.72
N GLY A 228 -22.47 6.96 -35.61
CA GLY A 228 -22.29 8.11 -36.51
C GLY A 228 -23.07 9.38 -36.19
N GLU A 229 -22.49 10.25 -35.37
CA GLU A 229 -22.55 11.70 -35.61
C GLU A 229 -21.14 12.27 -35.50
N VAL A 230 -20.59 12.64 -36.65
CA VAL A 230 -19.35 13.38 -36.78
C VAL A 230 -19.65 14.82 -36.35
N PHE A 231 -19.21 15.21 -35.15
CA PHE A 231 -19.15 16.62 -34.77
C PHE A 231 -18.00 17.27 -35.56
N LEU A 232 -18.32 17.83 -36.73
CA LEU A 232 -17.50 18.85 -37.37
C LEU A 232 -17.63 20.13 -36.55
N GLY A 233 -16.72 20.33 -35.59
CA GLY A 233 -16.47 21.64 -35.01
C GLY A 233 -15.86 22.55 -36.08
N THR A 234 -16.67 23.47 -36.61
CA THR A 234 -16.16 24.62 -37.38
C THR A 234 -15.40 25.56 -36.45
N ARG A 235 -14.27 26.06 -36.96
CA ARG A 235 -13.45 27.13 -36.38
C ARG A 235 -14.25 28.40 -36.10
#